data_AF-A0A8J2ZXB8-F1
#
_entry.id   AF-A0A8J2ZXB8-F1
#
_cell.length_a   1.000
_cell.length_b   1.000
_cell.length_c   1.000
_cell.angle_alpha   90.00
_cell.angle_beta   90.00
_cell.angle_gamma   90.00
#
_symmetry.space_group_name_H-M   'P 1'
#
loop_
_entity.id
_entity.type
_entity.pdbx_description
1 polymer ?
#
loop_
_entity_poly.entity_id
_entity_poly.type
_entity_poly.pdbx_seq_one_letter_code
_entity_poly.pdbx_strand_id
1 'polypeptide(L)' 'MSHLLREAVEKRREELINKLITFDVYKVQHKHLFELSLSQLEKEYDHLLNASHPHGGMGSIQWTHSHKESAKKSTVTQYD' A
#
# COMPACT_ATOMS: atom_id res chain seq x y z
N MET A 1 29.66 -0.42 -2.10
CA MET A 1 28.38 0.09 -1.55
C MET A 1 28.71 1.23 -0.60
N SER A 2 28.28 2.45 -0.92
CA SER A 2 28.65 3.67 -0.19
C SER A 2 28.12 3.63 1.25
N HIS A 3 28.88 4.19 2.20
CA HIS A 3 28.55 4.26 3.63
C HIS A 3 27.14 4.83 3.88
N LEU A 4 26.74 5.80 3.05
CA LEU A 4 25.44 6.47 3.05
C LEU A 4 24.25 5.51 2.91
N LEU A 5 24.36 4.48 2.06
CA LEU A 5 23.28 3.51 1.88
C LEU A 5 23.09 2.64 3.13
N ARG A 6 24.19 2.27 3.79
CA ARG A 6 24.14 1.50 5.03
C ARG A 6 23.51 2.30 6.17
N GLU A 7 23.92 3.56 6.32
CA GLU A 7 23.35 4.49 7.30
C GLU A 7 21.85 4.74 7.06
N ALA A 8 21.44 4.94 5.80
CA ALA A 8 20.02 5.11 5.48
C ALA A 8 19.18 3.87 5.82
N VAL A 9 19.72 2.68 5.57
CA VAL A 9 19.08 1.41 5.92
C VAL A 9 19.02 1.21 7.43
N GLU A 10 20.08 1.54 8.16
CA GLU A 10 20.12 1.47 9.63
C GLU A 10 19.13 2.45 10.26
N LYS A 11 19.09 3.70 9.79
CA LYS A 11 18.14 4.70 10.25
C LYS A 11 16.69 4.25 10.03
N ARG A 12 16.37 3.72 8.84
CA ARG A 12 15.03 3.19 8.55
C ARG A 12 14.66 2.02 9.46
N ARG A 13 15.63 1.18 9.80
CA ARG A 13 15.44 0.07 10.75
C ARG A 13 15.06 0.59 12.14
N GLU A 14 15.81 1.56 12.65
CA GLU A 14 15.55 2.19 13.95
C GLU A 14 14.18 2.89 13.98
N GLU A 15 13.82 3.60 12.90
CA GLU A 15 12.51 4.23 12.76
C GLU A 15 11.36 3.21 12.83
N LEU A 16 11.49 2.07 12.15
CA LEU A 16 10.48 1.01 12.20
C LEU A 16 10.37 0.38 13.60
N ILE A 17 11.50 0.15 14.26
CA ILE A 17 11.53 -0.39 15.63
C ILE A 17 10.81 0.57 16.60
N ASN A 18 11.11 1.87 16.54
CA ASN A 18 10.46 2.87 17.38
C ASN A 18 8.95 2.94 17.14
N LYS A 19 8.52 2.82 15.87
CA LYS A 19 7.10 2.76 15.52
C LYS A 19 6.44 1.52 16.11
N LEU A 20 7.04 0.35 15.93
CA LEU A 20 6.52 -0.92 16.47
C LEU A 20 6.39 -0.89 18.00
N ILE A 21 7.39 -0.30 18.69
CA ILE A 21 7.34 -0.08 20.15
C ILE A 21 6.17 0.83 20.54
N THR A 22 5.89 1.88 19.75
CA THR A 22 4.72 2.77 19.98
C THR A 22 3.39 2.02 19.87
N PHE A 23 3.33 0.98 19.03
CA PHE A 23 2.18 0.09 18.91
C PHE A 23 2.16 -1.04 19.96
N ASP A 24 2.98 -0.95 21.01
CA ASP A 24 3.11 -1.96 22.08
C ASP A 24 3.63 -3.33 21.59
N VAL A 25 4.24 -3.37 20.40
CA VAL A 25 4.81 -4.59 19.80
C VAL A 25 6.29 -4.64 20.12
N TYR A 26 6.67 -5.44 21.12
CA TYR A 26 8.07 -5.61 21.55
C TYR A 26 8.75 -6.86 20.98
N LYS A 27 7.95 -7.86 20.61
CA LYS A 27 8.42 -9.16 20.12
C LYS A 27 7.51 -9.62 19.01
N VAL A 28 8.12 -10.11 17.94
CA VAL A 28 7.42 -10.66 16.78
C VAL A 28 7.93 -12.08 16.59
N GLN A 29 7.02 -13.06 16.51
CA GLN A 29 7.35 -14.46 16.22
C GLN A 29 8.46 -15.03 17.13
N HIS A 30 8.36 -14.75 18.44
CA HIS A 30 9.33 -15.14 19.48
C HIS A 30 10.73 -14.53 19.37
N LYS A 31 10.96 -13.58 18.47
CA LYS A 31 12.21 -12.85 18.31
C LYS A 31 12.07 -11.40 18.73
N HIS A 32 13.18 -10.80 19.16
CA HIS A 32 13.22 -9.37 19.46
C HIS A 32 13.24 -8.55 18.16
N LEU A 33 12.68 -7.35 18.18
CA LEU A 33 12.64 -6.45 17.01
C LEU A 33 14.03 -6.22 16.38
N PHE A 34 15.08 -6.16 17.20
CA PHE A 34 16.47 -5.97 16.76
C PHE A 34 17.07 -7.17 16.01
N GLU A 35 16.50 -8.36 16.21
CA GLU A 35 16.94 -9.58 15.53
C GLU A 35 16.27 -9.75 14.15
N LEU A 36 15.28 -8.92 13.85
CA LEU A 36 14.55 -8.95 12.59
C LEU A 36 15.29 -8.20 11.49
N SER A 37 15.18 -8.72 10.27
CA SER A 37 15.61 -8.01 9.07
C SER A 37 14.68 -6.82 8.77
N LEU A 38 15.17 -5.85 7.99
CA LEU A 38 14.39 -4.67 7.60
C LEU A 38 13.06 -5.07 6.95
N SER A 39 13.08 -6.01 6.02
CA SER A 39 11.88 -6.47 5.31
C SER A 39 10.84 -7.12 6.24
N GLN A 40 11.29 -7.77 7.32
CA GLN A 40 10.39 -8.32 8.32
C GLN A 40 9.74 -7.20 9.14
N LEU A 41 10.53 -6.22 9.60
CA LEU A 41 10.00 -5.04 10.31
C LEU A 41 8.97 -4.28 9.48
N GLU A 42 9.25 -4.09 8.18
CA GLU A 42 8.31 -3.45 7.24
C GLU A 42 7.00 -4.22 7.12
N LYS A 43 7.08 -5.56 6.93
CA LYS A 43 5.89 -6.40 6.80
C LYS A 43 4.99 -6.38 8.04
N GLU A 44 5.59 -6.41 9.23
CA GLU A 44 4.84 -6.36 10.49
C GLU A 44 4.19 -4.98 10.69
N TYR A 45 4.93 -3.92 10.36
CA TYR A 45 4.40 -2.56 10.40
C TYR A 45 3.22 -2.38 9.42
N ASP A 46 3.35 -2.87 8.19
CA ASP A 46 2.27 -2.85 7.20
C ASP A 46 1.06 -3.67 7.66
N HIS A 47 1.29 -4.82 8.31
CA HIS A 47 0.22 -5.64 8.88
C HIS A 47 -0.52 -4.88 10.00
N LEU A 48 0.19 -4.19 10.88
CA LEU A 48 -0.43 -3.34 11.92
C LEU A 48 -1.23 -2.19 11.31
N LEU A 49 -0.69 -1.53 10.29
CA LEU A 49 -1.43 -0.46 9.60
C LEU A 49 -2.72 -1.00 8.98
N ASN A 50 -2.64 -2.10 8.24
CA ASN A 50 -3.80 -2.74 7.62
C ASN A 50 -4.82 -3.24 8.65
N ALA A 51 -4.37 -3.72 9.81
CA ALA A 51 -5.25 -4.14 10.90
C ALA A 51 -5.92 -2.94 11.60
N SER A 52 -5.25 -1.79 11.68
CA SER A 52 -5.78 -0.59 12.36
C SER A 52 -6.73 0.25 11.51
N HIS A 53 -6.79 0.02 10.19
CA HIS A 53 -7.68 0.76 9.30
C HIS A 53 -8.98 -0.02 9.01
N PRO A 54 -10.16 0.49 9.44
CA PRO A 54 -11.45 -0.21 9.29
C PRO A 54 -12.00 -0.31 7.85
N HIS A 55 -11.19 -0.03 6.83
CA HIS A 55 -11.58 -0.06 5.42
C HIS A 55 -10.56 -0.75 4.49
N GLY A 56 -9.75 -1.68 5.01
CA GLY A 56 -8.73 -2.40 4.24
C GLY A 56 -9.21 -3.48 3.26
N GLY A 57 -10.42 -3.38 2.68
CA GLY A 57 -10.94 -4.48 1.84
C GLY A 57 -12.03 -4.15 0.83
N MET A 58 -12.53 -2.91 0.74
CA MET A 58 -13.51 -2.53 -0.28
C MET A 58 -12.89 -1.44 -1.15
N GLY A 59 -12.50 -1.86 -2.35
CA GLY A 59 -11.66 -1.11 -3.28
C GLY A 59 -12.15 0.31 -3.55
N SER A 60 -11.18 1.17 -3.85
CA SER A 60 -11.41 2.49 -4.41
C SER A 60 -12.42 2.40 -5.55
N ILE A 61 -13.48 3.22 -5.51
CA ILE A 61 -14.47 3.29 -6.59
C ILE A 61 -13.73 3.71 -7.87
N GLN A 62 -13.55 2.76 -8.80
CA GLN A 62 -13.02 3.01 -10.12
C GLN A 62 -14.16 3.52 -10.99
N TRP A 63 -14.22 4.84 -11.22
CA TRP A 63 -15.16 5.44 -12.16
C TRP A 63 -14.68 5.15 -13.57
N THR A 64 -15.19 4.10 -14.21
CA THR A 64 -14.98 3.89 -15.64
C THR A 64 -15.97 4.77 -16.40
N HIS A 65 -15.45 5.72 -17.17
CA HIS A 65 -16.26 6.59 -18.01
C HIS A 65 -16.79 5.77 -19.21
N SER A 66 -18.04 5.33 -19.15
CA SER A 66 -18.67 4.58 -20.24
C SER A 66 -19.18 5.54 -21.32
N HIS A 67 -18.34 5.82 -22.33
CA HIS A 67 -18.76 6.55 -23.52
C HIS A 67 -19.72 5.64 -24.33
N LYS A 68 -21.04 5.90 -24.25
CA LYS A 68 -22.00 5.28 -25.17
C LYS A 68 -21.95 6.04 -26.49
N GLU A 69 -21.18 5.52 -27.44
CA GLU A 69 -21.23 5.98 -28.82
C GLU A 69 -22.61 5.62 -29.39
N SER A 70 -23.49 6.61 -29.38
CA SER A 70 -24.84 6.48 -29.93
C SER A 70 -24.73 6.45 -31.44
N ALA A 71 -24.91 5.26 -32.03
CA ALA A 71 -25.08 5.11 -33.46
C ALA A 71 -26.25 5.98 -33.93
N LYS A 72 -25.96 7.12 -34.53
CA LYS A 72 -26.90 7.91 -35.31
C LYS A 72 -26.31 8.18 -36.69
N LYS A 73 -26.62 7.30 -37.63
CA LYS A 73 -26.78 7.68 -39.03
C LYS A 73 -28.02 6.97 -39.59
N SER A 74 -29.17 7.47 -39.16
CA SER A 74 -30.40 7.36 -39.93
C SER A 74 -30.29 8.35 -41.09
N THR A 75 -29.80 7.92 -42.25
CA THR A 75 -30.05 8.65 -43.50
C THR A 75 -31.30 8.03 -44.11
N VAL A 76 -32.44 8.66 -43.82
CA VAL A 76 -33.72 8.42 -44.47
C VAL A 76 -33.59 8.83 -45.94
N THR A 77 -33.94 7.91 -46.83
CA THR A 77 -34.18 8.13 -48.25
C THR A 77 -35.30 9.14 -48.46
N GLN A 78 -35.12 10.09 -49.37
CA GLN A 78 -36.27 10.67 -50.06
C GLN A 78 -35.93 10.99 -51.53
N TYR A 79 -36.79 10.48 -52.40
CA TYR A 79 -36.78 10.62 -53.86
C TYR A 79 -37.35 11.98 -54.27
N ASP A 80 -36.80 12.56 -55.35
CA ASP A 80 -37.53 13.26 -56.42
C ASP A 80 -36.73 13.12 -57.73
#